data_AF-A0A8I0LCV1-F1
#
_entry.id   AF-A0A8I0LCV1-F1
#
_cell.length_a   1.000
_cell.length_b   1.000
_cell.length_c   1.000
_cell.angle_alpha   90.00
_cell.angle_beta   90.00
_cell.angle_gamma   90.00
#
_symmetry.space_group_name_H-M   'P 1'
#
loop_
_entity.id
_entity.type
_entity.pdbx_description
1 polymer ?
#
loop_
_entity_poly.entity_id
_entity_poly.type
_entity_poly.pdbx_seq_one_letter_code
_entity_poly.pdbx_strand_id
1 'polypeptide(L)'
;YEVFLRKGRIIATLRNAIVNHYDGFEVYYQPIVDCQSKQIIGAEALMRFSMITEEGREFVSPMEFIPLLEETGLIIPAGRYILNEAAAMCCE
;
A
#
# COMPACT_ATOMS: atom_id res chain seq x y z
N TYR A 1 -9.00 12.74 20.51
CA TYR A 1 -7.73 12.31 21.13
C TYR A 1 -7.22 11.03 20.50
N GLU A 2 -8.00 9.95 20.49
CA GLU A 2 -7.58 8.65 19.92
C GLU A 2 -7.26 8.67 18.43
N VAL A 3 -8.07 9.36 17.62
CA VAL A 3 -7.81 9.52 16.17
C VAL A 3 -6.45 10.17 15.90
N PHE A 4 -6.08 11.18 16.70
CA PHE A 4 -4.78 11.84 16.59
C PHE A 4 -3.63 10.89 16.94
N LEU A 5 -3.78 10.09 18.00
CA LEU A 5 -2.78 9.07 18.37
C LEU A 5 -2.65 7.98 17.31
N ARG A 6 -3.76 7.53 16.71
CA ARG A 6 -3.73 6.54 15.61
C ARG A 6 -3.00 7.09 14.39
N LYS A 7 -3.32 8.31 13.96
CA LYS A 7 -2.60 9.00 12.87
C LYS A 7 -1.11 9.09 13.15
N GLY A 8 -0.72 9.50 14.37
CA GLY A 8 0.68 9.58 14.77
C GLY A 8 1.41 8.23 14.69
N ARG A 9 0.76 7.15 15.16
CA ARG A 9 1.31 5.79 15.08
C ARG A 9 1.52 5.34 13.63
N ILE A 10 0.52 5.52 12.77
CA ILE A 10 0.63 5.12 11.36
C ILE A 10 1.75 5.88 10.65
N ILE A 11 1.87 7.19 10.88
CA ILE A 11 2.96 7.99 10.29
C ILE A 11 4.33 7.47 10.72
N ALA A 12 4.50 7.15 12.01
CA ALA A 12 5.77 6.60 12.51
C ALA A 12 6.09 5.26 11.85
N THR A 13 5.09 4.37 11.72
CA THR A 13 5.26 3.08 11.05
C THR A 13 5.56 3.24 9.56
N LEU A 14 4.88 4.12 8.83
CA LEU A 14 5.14 4.37 7.40
C LEU A 14 6.58 4.86 7.15
N ARG A 15 7.09 5.74 8.01
CA ARG A 15 8.49 6.20 7.94
C ARG A 15 9.46 5.05 8.17
N ASN A 16 9.24 4.25 9.21
CA ASN A 16 10.07 3.09 9.51
C ASN A 16 10.03 2.05 8.40
N ALA A 17 8.85 1.78 7.82
CA ALA A 17 8.67 0.86 6.71
C ALA A 17 9.55 1.26 5.51
N ILE A 18 9.52 2.52 5.09
CA ILE A 18 10.32 3.00 3.95
C ILE A 18 11.83 2.86 4.21
N VAL A 19 12.29 3.12 5.43
CA VAL A 19 13.70 2.93 5.81
C VAL A 19 14.08 1.45 5.84
N ASN A 20 13.17 0.59 6.31
CA ASN A 20 13.35 -0.85 6.43
C ASN A 20 12.86 -1.58 5.17
N HIS A 21 13.30 -1.13 3.99
CA HIS A 21 13.03 -1.81 2.71
C HIS A 21 11.54 -2.03 2.39
N TYR A 22 10.70 -1.04 2.71
CA TYR A 22 9.26 -1.06 2.47
C TYR A 22 8.52 -2.20 3.18
N ASP A 23 9.00 -2.61 4.36
CA ASP A 23 8.35 -3.65 5.16
C ASP A 23 6.87 -3.32 5.43
N GLY A 24 6.01 -4.32 5.30
CA GLY A 24 4.57 -4.19 5.44
C GLY A 24 3.83 -3.60 4.23
N PHE A 25 4.53 -3.13 3.17
CA PHE A 25 3.91 -2.76 1.90
C PHE A 25 3.79 -3.97 0.97
N GLU A 26 2.63 -4.14 0.36
CA GLU A 26 2.32 -5.23 -0.57
C GLU A 26 1.53 -4.71 -1.79
N VAL A 27 1.61 -5.44 -2.90
CA VAL A 27 0.83 -5.17 -4.12
C VAL A 27 -0.22 -6.26 -4.30
N TYR A 28 -1.48 -5.85 -4.38
CA TYR A 28 -2.59 -6.75 -4.70
C TYR A 28 -3.07 -6.44 -6.11
N TYR A 29 -3.49 -7.46 -6.87
CA TYR A 29 -3.92 -7.30 -8.26
C TYR A 29 -5.40 -7.58 -8.39
N GLN A 30 -6.16 -6.58 -8.85
CA GLN A 30 -7.58 -6.73 -9.12
C GLN A 30 -7.80 -6.96 -10.63
N PRO A 31 -8.30 -8.13 -11.05
CA PRO A 31 -8.54 -8.41 -12.46
C PRO A 31 -9.52 -7.41 -13.09
N ILE A 32 -9.18 -6.92 -14.27
CA ILE A 32 -10.05 -6.12 -15.13
C ILE A 32 -10.62 -7.07 -16.18
N VAL A 33 -11.95 -7.17 -16.23
CA VAL A 33 -12.67 -8.14 -17.08
C VAL A 33 -13.46 -7.39 -18.15
N ASP A 34 -13.33 -7.85 -19.39
CA ASP A 34 -14.17 -7.34 -20.48
C ASP A 34 -15.62 -7.79 -20.31
N CYS A 35 -16.55 -6.84 -20.36
CA CYS A 35 -17.97 -7.11 -20.05
C CYS A 35 -18.63 -8.06 -21.06
N GLN A 36 -18.19 -8.04 -22.32
CA GLN A 36 -18.79 -8.80 -23.42
C GLN A 36 -18.23 -10.22 -23.51
N SER A 37 -16.91 -10.35 -23.56
CA SER A 37 -16.20 -11.63 -23.72
C SER A 37 -15.98 -12.37 -22.39
N LYS A 38 -16.15 -11.70 -21.25
CA LYS A 38 -15.84 -12.20 -19.90
C LYS A 38 -14.38 -12.61 -19.71
N GLN A 39 -13.49 -12.21 -20.62
CA GLN A 39 -12.07 -12.47 -20.52
C GLN A 39 -11.38 -11.43 -19.62
N ILE A 40 -10.35 -11.87 -18.91
CA ILE A 40 -9.46 -10.96 -18.20
C ILE A 40 -8.62 -10.22 -19.23
N ILE A 41 -8.67 -8.89 -19.21
CA ILE A 41 -7.94 -8.01 -20.15
C ILE A 41 -6.79 -7.26 -19.48
N GLY A 42 -6.64 -7.40 -18.15
CA GLY A 42 -5.56 -6.80 -17.38
C GLY A 42 -5.81 -6.93 -15.89
N ALA A 43 -5.00 -6.24 -15.09
CA ALA A 43 -5.22 -6.11 -13.65
C ALA A 43 -4.78 -4.73 -13.15
N GLU A 44 -5.48 -4.21 -12.16
CA GLU A 44 -5.09 -3.01 -11.43
C GLU A 44 -4.20 -3.39 -10.23
N ALA A 45 -3.01 -2.77 -10.15
CA ALA A 45 -2.09 -2.93 -9.03
C ALA A 45 -2.49 -1.99 -7.88
N LEU A 46 -2.82 -2.56 -6.73
CA LEU A 46 -3.36 -1.86 -5.57
C LEU A 46 -2.40 -1.96 -4.39
N MET A 47 -1.93 -0.80 -3.93
CA MET A 47 -1.08 -0.70 -2.74
C MET A 47 -1.84 -1.15 -1.48
N ARG A 48 -1.21 -2.02 -0.71
CA ARG A 48 -1.67 -2.45 0.62
C ARG A 48 -0.59 -2.16 1.65
N PHE A 49 -1.02 -1.84 2.86
CA PHE A 49 -0.12 -1.58 3.96
C PHE A 49 -0.63 -2.29 5.21
N SER A 50 0.31 -2.84 5.96
CA SER A 50 0.07 -3.50 7.23
C SER A 50 1.12 -3.09 8.25
N MET A 51 0.72 -3.02 9.51
CA MET A 51 1.60 -2.68 10.61
C MET A 51 1.64 -3.81 11.64
N ILE A 52 2.78 -3.99 12.30
CA ILE A 52 2.90 -4.89 13.44
C ILE A 52 2.54 -4.11 14.70
N THR A 53 1.53 -4.58 15.42
CA THR A 53 1.07 -4.07 16.71
C THR A 53 1.30 -5.13 17.79
N GLU A 54 1.03 -4.79 19.05
CA GLU A 54 1.09 -5.75 20.17
C GLU A 54 0.13 -6.94 19.98
N GLU A 55 -0.93 -6.74 19.19
CA GLU A 55 -1.97 -7.74 18.90
C GLU A 55 -1.65 -8.56 17.63
N GLY A 56 -0.54 -8.25 16.94
CA GLY A 56 -0.10 -8.92 15.72
C GLY A 56 -0.13 -8.01 14.48
N ARG A 57 -0.32 -8.60 13.30
CA ARG A 57 -0.35 -7.85 12.03
C ARG A 57 -1.73 -7.22 11.82
N GLU A 58 -1.79 -5.90 11.79
CA GLU A 58 -3.00 -5.12 11.50
C GLU A 58 -2.95 -4.57 10.07
N PHE A 59 -4.00 -4.81 9.28
CA PHE A 59 -4.16 -4.18 7.97
C PHE A 59 -4.67 -2.76 8.11
N VAL A 60 -4.00 -1.80 7.45
CA VAL A 60 -4.38 -0.39 7.48
C VAL A 60 -5.13 -0.07 6.19
N SER A 61 -6.31 0.55 6.33
CA SER A 61 -7.14 0.91 5.16
C SER A 61 -6.40 1.92 4.26
N PRO A 62 -6.46 1.77 2.92
CA PRO A 62 -5.95 2.78 1.98
C PRO A 62 -6.51 4.17 2.24
N MET A 63 -7.78 4.27 2.65
CA MET A 63 -8.41 5.54 2.99
C MET A 63 -7.77 6.22 4.21
N GLU A 64 -7.05 5.45 5.04
CA GLU A 64 -6.36 5.95 6.22
C GLU A 64 -4.90 6.28 5.94
N PHE A 65 -4.14 5.41 5.26
CA PHE A 65 -2.70 5.63 5.07
C PHE A 65 -2.34 6.45 3.83
N ILE A 66 -3.15 6.46 2.77
CA ILE A 66 -2.85 7.22 1.55
C ILE A 66 -2.78 8.73 1.83
N PRO A 67 -3.76 9.36 2.53
CA PRO A 67 -3.65 10.78 2.87
C PRO A 67 -2.41 11.10 3.71
N LEU A 68 -1.98 10.16 4.58
CA LEU A 68 -0.79 10.34 5.40
C LEU A 68 0.49 10.26 4.56
N LEU A 69 0.55 9.38 3.57
CA LEU A 69 1.64 9.34 2.61
C LEU A 69 1.74 10.65 1.81
N GLU A 70 0.60 11.23 1.42
CA GLU A 70 0.55 12.51 0.69
C GLU A 70 1.02 13.67 1.57
N GLU A 71 0.45 13.82 2.78
CA GLU A 71 0.81 14.88 3.73
C GLU A 71 2.29 14.86 4.13
N THR A 72 2.89 13.66 4.19
CA THR A 72 4.28 13.48 4.60
C THR A 72 5.28 13.45 3.44
N GLY A 73 4.80 13.47 2.18
CA GLY A 73 5.61 13.32 0.97
C GLY A 73 6.14 11.89 0.73
N LEU A 74 5.80 10.94 1.60
CA LEU A 74 6.19 9.53 1.49
C LEU A 74 5.48 8.80 0.34
N ILE A 75 4.42 9.40 -0.22
CA ILE A 75 3.71 8.86 -1.39
C ILE A 75 4.64 8.67 -2.60
N ILE A 76 5.66 9.51 -2.76
CA ILE A 76 6.60 9.43 -3.87
C ILE A 76 7.50 8.19 -3.77
N PRO A 77 8.27 7.98 -2.68
CA PRO A 77 9.08 6.77 -2.54
C PRO A 77 8.24 5.50 -2.46
N ALA A 78 7.08 5.52 -1.80
CA ALA A 78 6.18 4.35 -1.73
C ALA A 78 5.59 4.01 -3.10
N GLY A 79 5.11 5.00 -3.85
CA GLY A 79 4.57 4.81 -5.20
C GLY A 79 5.62 4.26 -6.18
N ARG A 80 6.87 4.75 -6.09
CA ARG A 80 7.98 4.21 -6.90
C ARG A 80 8.25 2.73 -6.61
N TYR A 81 8.24 2.34 -5.33
CA TYR A 81 8.43 0.95 -4.94
C TYR A 81 7.32 0.07 -5.50
N ILE A 82 6.05 0.42 -5.28
CA ILE A 82 4.90 -0.33 -5.77
C ILE A 82 4.88 -0.43 -7.30
N LEU A 83 5.26 0.64 -8.01
CA LEU A 83 5.36 0.62 -9.46
C LEU A 83 6.42 -0.38 -9.94
N ASN A 84 7.57 -0.43 -9.27
CA ASN A 84 8.64 -1.38 -9.62
C ASN A 84 8.20 -2.83 -9.35
N GLU A 85 7.53 -3.10 -8.23
CA GLU A 85 6.98 -4.42 -7.91
C GLU A 85 5.94 -4.85 -8.96
N ALA A 86 5.05 -3.94 -9.37
CA ALA A 86 4.08 -4.19 -10.42
C ALA A 86 4.74 -4.48 -11.78
N ALA A 87 5.75 -3.69 -12.16
CA ALA A 87 6.49 -3.89 -13.40
C ALA A 87 7.27 -5.21 -13.41
N ALA A 88 7.83 -5.60 -12.27
CA ALA A 88 8.53 -6.88 -12.12
C ALA A 88 7.58 -8.07 -12.35
N MET A 89 6.37 -8.03 -11.78
CA MET A 89 5.37 -9.09 -11.99
C MET A 89 4.89 -9.18 -13.45
N CYS A 90 4.80 -8.06 -14.18
CA CYS A 90 4.44 -8.10 -15.61
C CYS A 90 5.52 -8.68 -16.52
N CYS A 91 6.77 -8.78 -16.06
CA CYS A 91 7.86 -9.36 -16.83
C CYS A 91 8.01 -10.89 -16.64
N GLU A 92 7.32 -11.47 -15.66
CA GLU A 92 7.20 -12.93 -15.48
C GLU A 92 6.16 -13.53 -16.45
#